data_AF-A0A538H1G4-F1
#
_entry.id   AF-A0A538H1G4-F1
#
_cell.length_a   1.000
_cell.length_b   1.000
_cell.length_c   1.000
_cell.angle_alpha   90.00
_cell.angle_beta   90.00
_cell.angle_gamma   90.00
#
_symmetry.space_group_name_H-M   'P 1'
#
loop_
_entity.id
_entity.type
_entity.pdbx_description
1 polymer ?
#
loop_
_entity_poly.entity_id
_entity_poly.type
_entity_poly.pdbx_seq_one_letter_code
_entity_poly.pdbx_strand_id
1 'polypeptide(L)'
;MPSFRMRLCAALVVAVACLLGLARPAGAVSSTVVISQIYGGGGNSTAPYQNDYVELFNKSTSLVDLSGWSIQYTSAAGTGNFGSATNLITPLRSGLLLSPGQYVLVQEASGGAVGSPL
;
A
#
# COMPACT_ATOMS: atom_id res chain seq x y z
N MET A 1 56.34 6.87 -11.60
CA MET A 1 55.12 6.11 -11.28
C MET A 1 53.85 6.95 -11.52
N PRO A 2 53.43 7.25 -12.77
CA PRO A 2 52.23 8.06 -13.04
C PRO A 2 50.95 7.24 -13.32
N SER A 3 51.08 5.94 -13.61
CA SER A 3 49.99 5.06 -14.07
C SER A 3 48.97 4.67 -12.98
N PHE A 4 49.31 4.83 -11.70
CA PHE A 4 48.43 4.46 -10.59
C PHE A 4 47.31 5.48 -10.37
N ARG A 5 47.59 6.78 -10.59
CA ARG A 5 46.61 7.87 -10.39
C ARG A 5 45.52 7.89 -11.46
N MET A 6 45.83 7.50 -12.70
CA MET A 6 44.88 7.49 -13.81
C MET A 6 43.91 6.30 -13.76
N ARG A 7 44.35 5.16 -13.21
CA ARG A 7 43.50 3.96 -13.02
C ARG A 7 42.47 4.15 -11.90
N LEU A 8 42.82 4.92 -10.86
CA LEU A 8 41.93 5.20 -9.73
C LEU A 8 40.77 6.14 -10.12
N CYS A 9 41.04 7.18 -10.93
CA CYS A 9 40.00 8.08 -11.43
C CYS A 9 39.01 7.38 -12.37
N ALA A 10 39.50 6.53 -13.28
CA ALA A 10 38.64 5.77 -14.19
C ALA A 10 37.73 4.77 -13.44
N ALA A 11 38.26 4.08 -12.42
CA ALA A 11 37.49 3.18 -11.57
C ALA A 11 36.40 3.92 -10.77
N LEU A 12 36.69 5.13 -10.28
CA LEU A 12 35.72 5.96 -9.55
C LEU A 12 34.57 6.43 -10.46
N VAL A 13 34.88 6.83 -11.70
CA VAL A 13 33.87 7.28 -12.68
C VAL A 13 32.95 6.13 -13.10
N VAL A 14 33.49 4.93 -13.33
CA VAL A 14 32.70 3.73 -13.65
C VAL A 14 31.82 3.31 -12.46
N ALA A 15 32.34 3.37 -11.23
CA ALA A 15 31.57 3.04 -10.04
C ALA A 15 30.38 4.01 -9.84
N VAL A 16 30.59 5.32 -10.00
CA VAL A 16 29.53 6.33 -9.90
C VAL A 16 28.48 6.18 -11.02
N ALA A 17 28.90 5.88 -12.26
CA ALA A 17 27.98 5.62 -13.36
C ALA A 17 27.13 4.35 -13.14
N CYS A 18 27.71 3.28 -12.59
CA CYS A 18 26.97 2.09 -12.18
C CYS A 18 25.96 2.38 -11.06
N LEU A 19 26.33 3.19 -10.06
CA LEU A 19 25.44 3.56 -8.95
C LEU A 19 24.24 4.40 -9.42
N LEU A 20 24.43 5.29 -10.39
CA LEU A 20 23.35 6.10 -10.97
C LEU A 20 22.41 5.29 -11.88
N GLY A 21 22.92 4.23 -12.53
CA GLY A 21 22.09 3.28 -13.31
C GLY A 21 21.22 2.35 -12.47
N LEU A 22 21.46 2.27 -11.16
CA LEU A 22 20.71 1.43 -10.21
C LEU A 22 19.60 2.18 -9.47
N ALA A 23 19.53 3.51 -9.60
CA ALA A 23 18.46 4.32 -9.03
C ALA A 23 17.15 4.09 -9.80
N ARG A 24 16.47 2.97 -9.52
CA ARG A 24 15.11 2.74 -10.04
C ARG A 24 14.17 3.71 -9.32
N PRO A 25 13.33 4.48 -10.04
CA PRO A 25 12.23 5.18 -9.40
C PRO A 25 11.41 4.15 -8.62
N ALA A 26 11.07 4.46 -7.37
CA ALA A 26 10.16 3.64 -6.60
C ALA A 26 8.84 3.57 -7.39
N GLY A 27 8.54 2.40 -7.97
CA GLY A 27 7.25 2.12 -8.61
C GLY A 27 6.19 2.00 -7.54
N ALA A 28 5.80 3.13 -6.93
CA ALA A 28 4.93 3.16 -5.77
C ALA A 28 3.44 3.03 -6.10
N VAL A 29 3.07 3.08 -7.38
CA VAL A 29 1.66 2.99 -7.82
C VAL A 29 1.41 1.61 -8.42
N SER A 30 0.49 0.88 -7.80
CA SER A 30 -0.02 -0.39 -8.31
C SER A 30 -0.58 -0.21 -9.74
N SER A 31 -0.22 -1.14 -10.63
CA SER A 31 -0.75 -1.19 -12.00
C SER A 31 -2.13 -1.85 -12.08
N THR A 32 -2.60 -2.48 -11.00
CA THR A 32 -3.85 -3.25 -10.99
C THR A 32 -4.87 -2.74 -10.00
N VAL A 33 -4.61 -2.88 -8.71
CA VAL A 33 -5.55 -2.52 -7.63
C VAL A 33 -5.02 -1.32 -6.86
N VAL A 34 -5.87 -0.32 -6.68
CA VAL A 34 -5.56 0.88 -5.90
C VAL A 34 -6.59 1.08 -4.81
N ILE A 35 -6.22 1.84 -3.77
CA ILE A 35 -7.20 2.36 -2.81
C ILE A 35 -7.88 3.56 -3.46
N SER A 36 -9.19 3.49 -3.68
CA SER A 36 -9.99 4.59 -4.24
C SER A 36 -10.51 5.53 -3.15
N GLN A 37 -10.84 5.00 -1.97
CA GLN A 37 -11.36 5.77 -0.85
C GLN A 37 -10.96 5.18 0.50
N ILE A 38 -10.93 6.04 1.52
CA ILE A 38 -10.76 5.68 2.92
C ILE A 38 -11.74 6.50 3.75
N TYR A 39 -12.40 5.86 4.71
CA TYR A 39 -13.17 6.49 5.77
C TYR A 39 -12.70 5.94 7.12
N GLY A 40 -12.22 6.83 8.00
CA GLY A 40 -11.65 6.49 9.32
C GLY A 40 -12.43 7.08 10.50
N GLY A 41 -13.71 7.39 10.29
CA GLY A 41 -14.58 8.03 11.29
C GLY A 41 -15.64 7.11 11.89
N GLY A 42 -15.58 5.82 11.63
CA GLY A 42 -16.60 4.83 11.97
C GLY A 42 -16.90 4.80 13.46
N GLY A 43 -18.19 4.82 13.81
CA GLY A 43 -18.61 4.68 15.20
C GLY A 43 -18.43 5.93 16.08
N ASN A 44 -17.75 6.97 15.59
CA ASN A 44 -17.55 8.23 16.32
C ASN A 44 -18.84 9.03 16.48
N SER A 45 -18.82 10.04 17.35
CA SER A 45 -19.93 10.99 17.48
C SER A 45 -20.22 11.62 16.11
N THR A 46 -21.49 11.61 15.71
CA THR A 46 -21.98 12.09 14.39
C THR A 46 -21.47 11.31 13.17
N ALA A 47 -20.89 10.12 13.35
CA ALA A 47 -20.44 9.29 12.25
C ALA A 47 -21.62 8.88 11.34
N PRO A 48 -21.54 9.09 10.00
CA PRO A 48 -22.54 8.56 9.08
C PRO A 48 -22.55 7.02 9.03
N TYR A 49 -21.37 6.40 9.20
CA TYR A 49 -21.20 4.95 9.12
C TYR A 49 -20.68 4.38 10.43
N GLN A 50 -21.11 3.15 10.71
CA GLN A 50 -20.81 2.43 11.93
C GLN A 50 -19.35 1.97 12.02
N ASN A 51 -18.71 1.76 10.88
CA ASN A 51 -17.35 1.24 10.76
C ASN A 51 -16.52 2.12 9.84
N ASP A 52 -15.21 2.08 10.05
CA ASP A 52 -14.24 2.52 9.08
C ASP A 52 -14.34 1.64 7.82
N TYR A 53 -13.90 2.16 6.68
CA TYR A 53 -13.77 1.36 5.48
C TYR A 53 -12.61 1.79 4.59
N VAL A 54 -12.14 0.83 3.79
CA VAL A 54 -11.25 1.06 2.66
C VAL A 54 -11.94 0.54 1.40
N GLU A 55 -12.00 1.37 0.36
CA GLU A 55 -12.49 0.95 -0.95
C GLU A 55 -11.31 0.62 -1.86
N LEU A 56 -11.33 -0.59 -2.43
CA LEU A 56 -10.36 -1.03 -3.42
C LEU A 56 -10.98 -0.97 -4.81
N PHE A 57 -10.21 -0.48 -5.77
CA PHE A 57 -10.60 -0.37 -7.17
C PHE A 57 -9.61 -1.14 -8.07
N ASN A 58 -10.13 -2.04 -8.91
CA ASN A 58 -9.34 -2.64 -9.97
C ASN A 58 -9.30 -1.71 -11.19
N LYS A 59 -8.22 -0.94 -11.31
CA LYS A 59 -7.96 -0.04 -12.43
C LYS A 59 -7.35 -0.71 -13.67
N SER A 60 -7.09 -2.02 -13.61
CA SER A 60 -6.59 -2.77 -14.77
C SER A 60 -7.72 -3.25 -15.69
N THR A 61 -7.31 -3.87 -16.79
CA THR A 61 -8.20 -4.52 -17.77
C THR A 61 -8.37 -6.03 -17.52
N SER A 62 -7.82 -6.56 -16.43
CA SER A 62 -7.84 -8.01 -16.12
C SER A 62 -8.48 -8.30 -14.78
N LEU A 63 -9.03 -9.51 -14.62
CA LEU A 63 -9.51 -10.01 -13.33
C LEU A 63 -8.33 -10.10 -12.35
N VAL A 64 -8.53 -9.63 -11.11
CA VAL A 64 -7.53 -9.74 -10.04
C VAL A 64 -8.09 -10.59 -8.91
N ASP A 65 -7.34 -11.62 -8.50
CA ASP A 65 -7.65 -12.39 -7.31
C ASP A 65 -6.97 -11.75 -6.09
N LEU A 66 -7.79 -11.32 -5.13
CA LEU A 66 -7.36 -10.71 -3.87
C LEU A 66 -7.24 -11.73 -2.73
N SER A 67 -7.37 -13.03 -3.03
CA SER A 67 -7.19 -14.09 -2.04
C SER A 67 -5.81 -13.99 -1.38
N GLY A 68 -5.80 -14.00 -0.04
CA GLY A 68 -4.57 -13.87 0.75
C GLY A 68 -4.01 -12.45 0.88
N TRP A 69 -4.65 -11.45 0.27
CA TRP A 69 -4.31 -10.05 0.51
C TRP A 69 -4.81 -9.58 1.87
N SER A 70 -4.28 -8.45 2.34
CA SER A 70 -4.76 -7.77 3.54
C SER A 70 -4.69 -6.26 3.36
N ILE A 71 -5.60 -5.53 4.01
CA ILE A 71 -5.40 -4.12 4.31
C ILE A 71 -4.51 -4.06 5.56
N GLN A 72 -3.47 -3.21 5.52
CA GLN A 72 -2.62 -2.98 6.68
C GLN A 72 -2.48 -1.49 6.92
N TYR A 73 -2.69 -1.07 8.15
CA TYR A 73 -2.55 0.31 8.57
C TYR A 73 -1.57 0.42 9.75
N THR A 74 -0.93 1.56 9.89
CA THR A 74 -0.03 1.83 11.01
C THR A 74 -0.16 3.29 11.42
N SER A 75 0.19 3.62 12.66
CA SER A 75 0.04 4.98 13.14
C SER A 75 1.06 5.90 12.48
N ALA A 76 0.63 7.11 12.13
CA ALA A 76 1.52 8.13 11.56
C ALA A 76 2.66 8.52 12.52
N ALA A 77 2.43 8.40 13.83
CA ALA A 77 3.42 8.66 14.88
C ALA A 77 4.26 7.42 15.25
N GLY A 78 3.98 6.26 14.66
CA GLY A 78 4.67 5.00 14.95
C GLY A 78 5.97 4.84 14.15
N THR A 79 6.55 3.65 14.23
CA THR A 79 7.77 3.29 13.48
C THR A 79 7.52 2.89 12.03
N GLY A 80 6.25 2.92 11.57
CA GLY A 80 5.88 2.50 10.22
C GLY A 80 5.94 0.98 9.98
N ASN A 81 6.00 0.17 11.05
CA ASN A 81 6.11 -1.29 10.92
C ASN A 81 4.74 -1.92 10.60
N PHE A 82 4.44 -2.06 9.30
CA PHE A 82 3.24 -2.75 8.83
C PHE A 82 3.28 -4.24 9.23
N GLY A 83 2.12 -4.79 9.59
CA GLY A 83 1.99 -6.19 9.98
C GLY A 83 2.61 -6.56 11.32
N SER A 84 3.08 -5.58 12.10
CA SER A 84 3.72 -5.82 13.42
C SER A 84 2.77 -6.39 14.48
N ALA A 85 1.46 -6.24 14.29
CA ALA A 85 0.44 -6.72 15.21
C ALA A 85 -0.81 -7.11 14.43
N THR A 86 -1.56 -8.10 14.93
CA THR A 86 -2.74 -8.64 14.24
C THR A 86 -3.87 -7.63 14.12
N ASN A 87 -4.00 -6.67 15.04
CA ASN A 87 -5.00 -5.60 14.98
C ASN A 87 -4.69 -4.51 13.93
N LEU A 88 -3.54 -4.61 13.26
CA LEU A 88 -3.13 -3.74 12.15
C LEU A 88 -3.33 -4.41 10.79
N ILE A 89 -3.91 -5.61 10.75
CA ILE A 89 -4.07 -6.44 9.55
C ILE A 89 -5.53 -6.85 9.42
N THR A 90 -6.17 -6.42 8.33
CA THR A 90 -7.51 -6.85 7.95
C THR A 90 -7.39 -7.80 6.75
N PRO A 91 -7.43 -9.13 6.96
CA PRO A 91 -7.30 -10.10 5.88
C PRO A 91 -8.53 -10.08 4.98
N LEU A 92 -8.31 -10.13 3.66
CA LEU A 92 -9.39 -10.22 2.69
C LEU A 92 -9.87 -11.67 2.57
N ARG A 93 -11.17 -11.83 2.31
CA ARG A 93 -11.77 -13.16 2.18
C ARG A 93 -11.11 -13.96 1.05
N SER A 94 -10.97 -15.26 1.26
CA SER A 94 -10.56 -16.18 0.19
C SER A 94 -11.60 -16.19 -0.95
N GLY A 95 -11.13 -16.35 -2.18
CA GLY A 95 -11.95 -16.30 -3.38
C GLY A 95 -12.51 -14.91 -3.70
N LEU A 96 -11.87 -13.84 -3.25
CA LEU A 96 -12.28 -12.48 -3.59
C LEU A 96 -11.73 -12.09 -4.97
N LEU A 97 -12.53 -12.31 -6.01
CA LEU A 97 -12.22 -11.95 -7.37
C LEU A 97 -12.76 -10.56 -7.70
N LEU A 98 -11.89 -9.63 -8.08
CA LEU A 98 -12.25 -8.26 -8.44
C LEU A 98 -12.10 -8.04 -9.95
N SER A 99 -13.24 -7.91 -10.63
CA SER A 99 -13.30 -7.72 -12.09
C SER A 99 -12.77 -6.34 -12.52
N PRO A 100 -12.36 -6.17 -13.79
CA PRO A 100 -11.91 -4.88 -14.31
C PRO A 100 -12.93 -3.76 -14.04
N GLY A 101 -12.47 -2.61 -13.56
CA GLY A 101 -13.32 -1.46 -13.29
C GLY A 101 -14.29 -1.62 -12.11
N GLN A 102 -14.19 -2.70 -11.33
CA GLN A 102 -15.03 -2.92 -10.16
C GLN A 102 -14.37 -2.43 -8.87
N TYR A 103 -15.24 -2.15 -7.91
CA TYR A 103 -14.89 -1.72 -6.56
C TYR A 103 -15.28 -2.81 -5.55
N VAL A 104 -14.55 -2.88 -4.44
CA VAL A 104 -14.95 -3.64 -3.27
C VAL A 104 -14.69 -2.83 -2.02
N LEU A 105 -15.66 -2.84 -1.12
CA LEU A 105 -15.58 -2.18 0.17
C LEU A 105 -15.10 -3.18 1.23
N VAL A 106 -14.04 -2.82 1.93
CA VAL A 106 -13.48 -3.58 3.04
C VAL A 106 -13.86 -2.87 4.32
N GLN A 107 -14.68 -3.51 5.13
CA GLN A 107 -15.03 -3.01 6.45
C GLN A 107 -13.81 -3.13 7.38
N GLU A 108 -13.53 -2.04 8.08
CA GLU A 108 -12.45 -1.94 9.07
C GLU A 108 -13.03 -1.82 10.49
N ALA A 109 -12.19 -1.42 11.45
CA ALA A 109 -12.58 -1.26 12.84
C ALA A 109 -13.66 -0.19 13.05
N SER A 110 -14.17 -0.10 14.27
CA SER A 110 -15.07 0.99 14.69
C SER A 110 -14.51 1.64 15.95
N GLY A 111 -14.61 2.97 16.03
CA GLY A 111 -14.37 3.74 17.25
C GLY A 111 -15.53 3.75 18.24
N GLY A 112 -16.69 3.17 17.88
CA GLY A 112 -17.89 3.19 18.72
C GLY A 112 -19.13 2.51 18.12
N ALA A 113 -20.31 3.00 18.47
CA ALA A 113 -21.62 2.39 18.14
C ALA A 113 -22.58 3.34 17.38
N VAL A 114 -22.06 4.45 16.84
CA VAL A 114 -22.85 5.43 16.08
C VAL A 114 -22.69 5.22 14.57
N GLY A 115 -23.77 5.42 13.81
CA GLY A 115 -23.76 5.39 12.34
C GLY A 115 -24.56 4.21 11.76
N SER A 116 -24.75 4.23 10.44
CA SER A 116 -25.45 3.13 9.74
C SER A 116 -24.48 2.00 9.38
N PRO A 117 -24.95 0.75 9.29
CA PRO A 117 -24.16 -0.35 8.70
C PRO A 117 -23.70 -0.02 7.27
N LEU A 118 -22.56 -0.60 6.88
CA LEU A 118 -21.97 -0.48 5.54
C LEU A 118 -22.65 -1.41 4.51
#